data_AF-A0A3M1CR98-F1
#
_entry.id   AF-A0A3M1CR98-F1
#
_cell.length_a   1.000
_cell.length_b   1.000
_cell.length_c   1.000
_cell.angle_alpha   90.00
_cell.angle_beta   90.00
_cell.angle_gamma   90.00
#
_symmetry.space_group_name_H-M   'P 1'
#
loop_
_entity.id
_entity.type
_entity.pdbx_description
1 polymer ?
#
loop_
_entity_poly.entity_id
_entity_poly.type
_entity_poly.pdbx_seq_one_letter_code
_entity_poly.pdbx_strand_id
1 'polypeptide(L)'
;CNGDWSDGCEIDIMNDAANCGSCGNGCANPHGTTSCSGGVCRPVCEGLWGDCDASRENGCETQLNTLNDCGQCGRLCALDHASESCSTGTCVIVSCESGWGDCNGVDSDGCENSLDSLTDCGACGQSCSRTNATASCSGDTCHIASCKSGWGDCNGVDSDGCENSLDSLADCGACGRGCSRDNATASCAGDYCHIASCNSGWGDCNGVDSDGCETNLNTTSNHCGSCGFRCNQNATCSSGTCQCTSPYGNCDGVWSDGCEVNLLADPAHCGDCFTDCGPNSVCSSGNCGCQQNYANCDNDWSNGCEVNLLIDPAHCGNCSTNCGSHSVCNSGSCGCQAGWADCNYSWSDGCETPLGTANNCQACNDSCDDGNPCTDDTCSSYSTGCRNEPNSLPCNDGDPCTVGDACSNGSCKGFPKNCDDGNPCTDDNCNPSNGVCVHTNNNSLPCDDGNACTNNDRCSNGSCTGDAITCDDGNPCTNDTCNPATGCVHANNSSPCNDGDLCTVGDKCNGGACSGSPKDCTDNNPCTDDSCNPADGSCVHAPNTDPCDDGDPCTVTDTCSGGNCIGSPMTCGSNASCVNGQCECIPPYGDCDGDKNCECDMTTQHCDSNGNCKNN
;
A
#
# COMPACT_ATOMS: atom_id res chain seq x y z
N CYS A 1 3.19 57.21 187.32
CA CYS A 1 2.10 56.25 187.01
C CYS A 1 1.73 55.40 188.24
N ASN A 2 2.05 55.86 189.46
CA ASN A 2 1.86 55.14 190.73
C ASN A 2 0.76 55.77 191.62
N GLY A 3 0.26 56.96 191.27
CA GLY A 3 -0.85 57.63 191.95
C GLY A 3 -0.47 58.45 193.18
N ASP A 4 0.81 58.52 193.56
CA ASP A 4 1.30 59.45 194.59
C ASP A 4 1.62 60.80 193.92
N TRP A 5 1.26 61.89 194.58
CA TRP A 5 1.47 63.25 194.04
C TRP A 5 2.66 63.95 194.70
N SER A 6 3.29 63.33 195.70
CA SER A 6 4.36 63.97 196.49
C SER A 6 5.76 63.87 195.87
N ASP A 7 5.98 62.97 194.92
CA ASP A 7 7.27 62.74 194.23
C ASP A 7 7.31 63.23 192.77
N GLY A 8 6.19 63.70 192.22
CA GLY A 8 6.11 64.31 190.88
C GLY A 8 5.82 63.30 189.75
N CYS A 9 5.81 63.77 188.50
CA CYS A 9 5.47 62.93 187.34
C CYS A 9 6.67 62.09 186.84
N GLU A 10 6.48 60.77 186.74
CA GLU A 10 7.60 59.81 186.57
C GLU A 10 7.81 59.23 185.15
N ILE A 11 6.84 59.34 184.22
CA ILE A 11 6.89 58.62 182.92
C ILE A 11 6.39 59.52 181.76
N ASP A 12 7.08 59.47 180.61
CA ASP A 12 6.71 60.17 179.39
C ASP A 12 5.72 59.35 178.53
N ILE A 13 4.44 59.69 178.61
CA ILE A 13 3.38 59.04 177.82
C ILE A 13 3.29 59.52 176.36
N MET A 14 4.10 60.49 175.93
CA MET A 14 4.08 61.00 174.56
C MET A 14 5.01 60.22 173.61
N ASN A 15 6.09 59.64 174.13
CA ASN A 15 7.14 59.04 173.29
C ASN A 15 7.59 57.66 173.76
N ASP A 16 7.18 57.20 174.94
CA ASP A 16 7.47 55.84 175.38
C ASP A 16 6.50 54.84 174.72
N ALA A 17 7.02 53.96 173.89
CA ALA A 17 6.26 52.93 173.19
C ALA A 17 5.58 51.92 174.14
N ALA A 18 6.06 51.77 175.38
CA ALA A 18 5.43 50.91 176.38
C ALA A 18 4.29 51.59 177.15
N ASN A 19 4.16 52.92 177.05
CA ASN A 19 3.20 53.73 177.83
C ASN A 19 2.52 54.81 176.96
N CYS A 20 2.31 54.51 175.68
CA CYS A 20 1.93 55.47 174.65
C CYS A 20 0.48 55.95 174.83
N GLY A 21 0.31 57.26 175.05
CA GLY A 21 -0.98 57.93 175.24
C GLY A 21 -1.57 57.79 176.65
N SER A 22 -1.22 56.73 177.39
CA SER A 22 -1.61 56.53 178.79
C SER A 22 -0.70 55.51 179.49
N CYS A 23 -0.48 55.68 180.80
CA CYS A 23 0.31 54.75 181.63
C CYS A 23 -0.11 53.28 181.45
N GLY A 24 0.84 52.41 181.10
CA GLY A 24 0.64 50.96 180.95
C GLY A 24 0.08 50.50 179.60
N ASN A 25 -0.17 51.40 178.65
CA ASN A 25 -0.68 51.05 177.32
C ASN A 25 0.47 50.97 176.30
N GLY A 26 0.96 49.76 176.03
CA GLY A 26 2.03 49.52 175.07
C GLY A 26 1.50 49.26 173.66
N CYS A 27 2.13 49.84 172.64
CA CYS A 27 1.79 49.58 171.25
C CYS A 27 2.15 48.13 170.85
N ALA A 28 1.20 47.39 170.27
CA ALA A 28 1.45 46.07 169.69
C ALA A 28 1.37 46.15 168.16
N ASN A 29 2.33 45.54 167.46
CA ASN A 29 2.31 45.34 166.01
C ASN A 29 2.95 43.99 165.69
N PRO A 30 2.14 42.94 165.53
CA PRO A 30 2.62 41.68 164.97
C PRO A 30 3.20 41.91 163.56
N HIS A 31 4.34 41.31 163.25
CA HIS A 31 5.00 41.38 161.92
C HIS A 31 5.52 42.76 161.48
N GLY A 32 5.77 43.64 162.46
CA GLY A 32 6.49 44.89 162.23
C GLY A 32 6.98 45.51 163.53
N THR A 33 7.55 46.71 163.41
CA THR A 33 7.91 47.51 164.59
C THR A 33 6.88 48.61 164.81
N THR A 34 6.76 49.08 166.05
CA THR A 34 5.93 50.24 166.40
C THR A 34 6.75 51.31 167.09
N SER A 35 6.41 52.56 166.80
CA SER A 35 6.93 53.73 167.52
C SER A 35 5.77 54.54 168.10
N CYS A 36 5.99 55.13 169.27
CA CYS A 36 5.07 56.10 169.88
C CYS A 36 5.56 57.50 169.56
N SER A 37 4.69 58.30 168.94
CA SER A 37 4.99 59.71 168.68
C SER A 37 3.74 60.55 168.91
N GLY A 38 3.82 61.50 169.84
CA GLY A 38 2.68 62.34 170.24
C GLY A 38 1.55 61.57 170.93
N GLY A 39 1.88 60.47 171.60
CA GLY A 39 0.91 59.60 172.29
C GLY A 39 0.09 58.68 171.38
N VAL A 40 0.49 58.49 170.11
CA VAL A 40 -0.18 57.57 169.15
C VAL A 40 0.81 56.55 168.56
N CYS A 41 0.37 55.29 168.48
CA CYS A 41 1.12 54.19 167.86
C CYS A 41 1.12 54.27 166.32
N ARG A 42 2.28 54.07 165.68
CA ARG A 42 2.41 53.95 164.23
C ARG A 42 3.16 52.66 163.83
N PRO A 43 2.55 51.74 163.06
CA PRO A 43 3.20 50.51 162.60
C PRO A 43 4.09 50.74 161.35
N VAL A 44 5.18 49.98 161.25
CA VAL A 44 6.02 49.83 160.04
C VAL A 44 6.17 48.34 159.75
N CYS A 45 5.74 47.90 158.56
CA CYS A 45 5.73 46.48 158.19
C CYS A 45 7.08 45.99 157.68
N GLU A 46 7.47 44.79 158.10
CA GLU A 46 8.72 44.15 157.66
C GLU A 46 8.45 43.05 156.63
N GLY A 47 9.22 43.06 155.54
CA GLY A 47 9.15 42.04 154.50
C GLY A 47 7.90 42.13 153.62
N LEU A 48 7.34 40.98 153.26
CA LEU A 48 6.14 40.85 152.41
C LEU A 48 4.86 40.86 153.26
N TRP A 49 4.77 41.80 154.19
CA TRP A 49 3.56 42.05 154.98
C TRP A 49 3.09 43.49 154.75
N GLY A 50 1.79 43.68 154.54
CA GLY A 50 1.16 44.98 154.33
C GLY A 50 0.08 45.26 155.36
N ASP A 51 -0.08 46.53 155.72
CA ASP A 51 -1.22 47.09 156.45
C ASP A 51 -2.30 47.44 155.42
N CYS A 52 -3.18 46.48 155.11
CA CYS A 52 -4.16 46.58 154.04
C CYS A 52 -5.52 47.09 154.51
N ASP A 53 -5.79 47.07 155.82
CA ASP A 53 -7.00 47.65 156.44
C ASP A 53 -6.76 49.01 157.13
N ALA A 54 -5.50 49.46 157.23
CA ALA A 54 -5.06 50.71 157.88
C ALA A 54 -5.41 50.79 159.37
N SER A 55 -5.64 49.65 160.02
CA SER A 55 -6.10 49.58 161.40
C SER A 55 -4.93 49.62 162.40
N ARG A 56 -5.08 50.49 163.40
CA ARG A 56 -4.02 50.83 164.37
C ARG A 56 -3.80 49.76 165.43
N GLU A 57 -4.73 48.82 165.59
CA GLU A 57 -4.76 47.87 166.70
C GLU A 57 -4.10 46.52 166.36
N ASN A 58 -4.04 46.16 165.08
CA ASN A 58 -3.55 44.87 164.56
C ASN A 58 -2.34 44.99 163.64
N GLY A 59 -1.97 46.19 163.21
CA GLY A 59 -0.70 46.42 162.51
C GLY A 59 -0.65 45.72 161.15
N CYS A 60 0.46 45.08 160.81
CA CYS A 60 0.70 44.52 159.47
C CYS A 60 0.12 43.10 159.33
N GLU A 61 -1.06 42.98 158.71
CA GLU A 61 -1.92 41.80 158.79
C GLU A 61 -1.99 40.95 157.50
N THR A 62 -1.60 41.49 156.35
CA THR A 62 -1.78 40.80 155.06
C THR A 62 -0.46 40.37 154.43
N GLN A 63 -0.36 39.12 153.99
CA GLN A 63 0.82 38.60 153.26
C GLN A 63 0.81 39.03 151.79
N LEU A 64 1.84 39.75 151.37
CA LEU A 64 2.00 40.28 150.02
C LEU A 64 2.64 39.30 149.02
N ASN A 65 2.65 38.01 149.35
CA ASN A 65 3.18 36.93 148.51
C ASN A 65 2.12 35.88 148.16
N THR A 66 0.84 36.27 148.27
CA THR A 66 -0.30 35.47 147.82
C THR A 66 -0.70 35.90 146.41
N LEU A 67 -1.43 35.05 145.70
CA LEU A 67 -1.92 35.38 144.35
C LEU A 67 -2.94 36.53 144.35
N ASN A 68 -3.54 36.89 145.50
CA ASN A 68 -4.52 37.97 145.60
C ASN A 68 -3.91 39.31 145.98
N ASP A 69 -2.74 39.31 146.63
CA ASP A 69 -2.08 40.48 147.20
C ASP A 69 -0.61 40.55 146.76
N CYS A 70 -0.34 40.25 145.50
CA CYS A 70 1.00 40.01 144.98
C CYS A 70 1.84 41.29 144.89
N GLY A 71 2.74 41.48 145.86
CA GLY A 71 3.64 42.64 145.99
C GLY A 71 2.99 43.89 146.58
N GLN A 72 1.66 43.95 146.64
CA GLN A 72 0.88 45.01 147.27
C GLN A 72 -0.56 44.54 147.55
N CYS A 73 -1.22 45.19 148.49
CA CYS A 73 -2.62 44.92 148.84
C CYS A 73 -3.52 44.93 147.58
N GLY A 74 -4.28 43.86 147.38
CA GLY A 74 -5.29 43.70 146.34
C GLY A 74 -4.77 43.48 144.90
N ARG A 75 -3.47 43.26 144.69
CA ARG A 75 -2.93 42.97 143.35
C ARG A 75 -3.04 41.49 143.02
N LEU A 76 -3.99 41.15 142.15
CA LEU A 76 -4.14 39.80 141.62
C LEU A 76 -2.97 39.44 140.69
N CYS A 77 -2.42 38.24 140.86
CA CYS A 77 -1.48 37.59 139.96
C CYS A 77 -2.25 36.56 139.12
N ALA A 78 -2.63 36.97 137.91
CA ALA A 78 -3.29 36.13 136.92
C ALA A 78 -2.69 36.45 135.53
N LEU A 79 -2.15 35.44 134.85
CA LEU A 79 -1.44 35.53 133.59
C LEU A 79 -2.11 34.61 132.57
N ASP A 80 -2.34 35.11 131.35
CA ASP A 80 -3.09 34.35 130.35
C ASP A 80 -2.36 33.06 129.95
N HIS A 81 -3.11 31.96 129.89
CA HIS A 81 -2.62 30.62 129.52
C HIS A 81 -1.41 30.12 130.33
N ALA A 82 -1.24 30.64 131.53
CA ALA A 82 -0.15 30.31 132.43
C ALA A 82 -0.68 29.86 133.79
N SER A 83 0.14 29.06 134.47
CA SER A 83 0.03 28.83 135.91
C SER A 83 1.00 29.76 136.63
N GLU A 84 0.53 30.46 137.66
CA GLU A 84 1.24 31.61 138.21
C GLU A 84 1.74 31.38 139.65
N SER A 85 2.76 32.14 140.05
CA SER A 85 3.26 32.18 141.42
C SER A 85 3.59 33.61 141.84
N CYS A 86 3.39 33.91 143.13
CA CYS A 86 3.77 35.18 143.74
C CYS A 86 4.64 35.01 145.01
N SER A 87 5.35 33.89 145.15
CA SER A 87 6.10 33.59 146.38
C SER A 87 7.16 34.66 146.76
N THR A 88 7.63 35.46 145.80
CA THR A 88 8.64 36.50 145.96
C THR A 88 8.07 37.93 145.99
N GLY A 89 6.74 38.10 145.88
CA GLY A 89 6.09 39.40 145.74
C GLY A 89 6.03 39.93 144.30
N THR A 90 6.53 39.17 143.31
CA THR A 90 6.35 39.44 141.88
C THR A 90 5.60 38.27 141.25
N CYS A 91 4.64 38.58 140.37
CA CYS A 91 3.89 37.57 139.62
C CYS A 91 4.77 37.00 138.50
N VAL A 92 4.96 35.68 138.48
CA VAL A 92 5.80 34.97 137.50
C VAL A 92 5.08 33.74 136.93
N ILE A 93 5.44 33.34 135.70
CA ILE A 93 4.94 32.11 135.06
C ILE A 93 5.67 30.90 135.66
N VAL A 94 4.91 29.85 136.02
CA VAL A 94 5.45 28.56 136.49
C VAL A 94 5.47 27.55 135.33
N SER A 95 4.38 27.47 134.58
CA SER A 95 4.27 26.69 133.35
C SER A 95 3.09 27.16 132.51
N CYS A 96 3.19 26.98 131.19
CA CYS A 96 2.11 27.23 130.24
C CYS A 96 1.07 26.10 130.22
N GLU A 97 -0.17 26.45 129.89
CA GLU A 97 -1.20 25.49 129.51
C GLU A 97 -0.78 24.70 128.26
N SER A 98 -1.26 23.46 128.13
CA SER A 98 -0.96 22.61 126.97
C SER A 98 -1.34 23.32 125.66
N GLY A 99 -0.45 23.30 124.67
CA GLY A 99 -0.65 23.97 123.38
C GLY A 99 -0.27 25.46 123.35
N TRP A 100 0.25 26.00 124.46
CA TRP A 100 0.75 27.38 124.55
C TRP A 100 2.21 27.42 125.01
N GLY A 101 2.97 28.39 124.51
CA GLY A 101 4.36 28.62 124.90
C GLY A 101 4.64 30.09 125.17
N ASP A 102 5.47 30.37 126.18
CA ASP A 102 6.13 31.65 126.42
C ASP A 102 7.33 31.76 125.45
N CYS A 103 7.08 32.30 124.27
CA CYS A 103 8.08 32.30 123.20
C CYS A 103 8.99 33.54 123.23
N ASN A 104 8.56 34.60 123.91
CA ASN A 104 9.34 35.82 124.08
C ASN A 104 10.12 35.87 125.41
N GLY A 105 9.80 35.00 126.37
CA GLY A 105 10.46 34.87 127.66
C GLY A 105 10.05 35.94 128.68
N VAL A 106 8.87 36.53 128.52
CA VAL A 106 8.38 37.65 129.34
C VAL A 106 7.18 37.19 130.17
N ASP A 107 7.37 37.13 131.49
CA ASP A 107 6.33 36.66 132.41
C ASP A 107 5.05 37.53 132.40
N SER A 108 5.13 38.79 131.99
CA SER A 108 4.05 39.77 132.21
C SER A 108 2.86 39.65 131.26
N ASP A 109 3.03 39.01 130.10
CA ASP A 109 2.03 38.84 129.05
C ASP A 109 1.55 37.39 128.90
N GLY A 110 1.96 36.50 129.81
CA GLY A 110 1.50 35.11 129.84
C GLY A 110 2.14 34.25 128.74
N CYS A 111 1.54 33.11 128.45
CA CYS A 111 1.99 32.21 127.38
C CYS A 111 1.26 32.56 126.08
N GLU A 112 1.93 33.29 125.19
CA GLU A 112 1.30 34.10 124.16
C GLU A 112 1.11 33.38 122.81
N ASN A 113 1.87 32.33 122.54
CA ASN A 113 1.86 31.66 121.23
C ASN A 113 1.25 30.27 121.28
N SER A 114 0.36 30.00 120.33
CA SER A 114 -0.18 28.65 120.10
C SER A 114 0.84 27.76 119.40
N LEU A 115 1.12 26.62 120.01
CA LEU A 115 2.02 25.58 119.49
C LEU A 115 1.38 24.68 118.41
N ASP A 116 0.13 24.97 118.03
CA ASP A 116 -0.57 24.34 116.90
C ASP A 116 -0.51 25.21 115.62
N SER A 117 0.28 26.28 115.63
CA SER A 117 0.48 27.13 114.45
C SER A 117 1.53 26.55 113.49
N LEU A 118 1.48 26.95 112.22
CA LEU A 118 2.51 26.55 111.25
C LEU A 118 3.89 27.17 111.53
N THR A 119 3.98 28.18 112.38
CA THR A 119 5.23 28.87 112.72
C THR A 119 5.87 28.34 114.01
N ASP A 120 5.08 27.72 114.89
CA ASP A 120 5.48 27.31 116.24
C ASP A 120 5.04 25.87 116.55
N CYS A 121 4.99 25.01 115.55
CA CYS A 121 4.41 23.67 115.63
C CYS A 121 5.19 22.76 116.60
N GLY A 122 4.61 22.50 117.78
CA GLY A 122 5.18 21.70 118.86
C GLY A 122 6.26 22.39 119.71
N ALA A 123 6.82 23.52 119.26
CA ALA A 123 7.67 24.39 120.06
C ALA A 123 7.84 25.78 119.40
N CYS A 124 8.12 26.79 120.22
CA CYS A 124 8.41 28.15 119.76
C CYS A 124 9.45 28.17 118.64
N GLY A 125 9.11 28.82 117.51
CA GLY A 125 9.96 28.98 116.34
C GLY A 125 10.12 27.75 115.45
N GLN A 126 9.40 26.65 115.71
CA GLN A 126 9.41 25.46 114.84
C GLN A 126 8.43 25.61 113.68
N SER A 127 8.94 26.04 112.52
CA SER A 127 8.13 26.15 111.31
C SER A 127 7.80 24.78 110.70
N CYS A 128 6.52 24.49 110.50
CA CYS A 128 6.04 23.28 109.83
C CYS A 128 5.97 23.51 108.31
N SER A 129 6.87 22.86 107.56
CA SER A 129 6.86 22.85 106.09
C SER A 129 7.17 21.46 105.53
N ARG A 130 6.55 21.11 104.42
CA ARG A 130 6.67 19.80 103.75
C ARG A 130 6.96 20.01 102.25
N THR A 131 7.96 19.30 101.72
CA THR A 131 8.34 19.40 100.31
C THR A 131 7.17 18.96 99.42
N ASN A 132 6.88 19.73 98.37
CA ASN A 132 5.77 19.48 97.44
C ASN A 132 4.39 19.25 98.08
N ALA A 133 4.18 19.77 99.29
CA ALA A 133 2.94 19.59 100.05
C ALA A 133 2.48 20.89 100.71
N THR A 134 1.21 20.91 101.09
CA THR A 134 0.65 21.84 102.06
C THR A 134 0.82 21.20 103.43
N ALA A 135 1.52 21.88 104.34
CA ALA A 135 1.77 21.37 105.69
C ALA A 135 0.62 21.74 106.64
N SER A 136 0.37 20.92 107.66
CA SER A 136 -0.55 21.21 108.79
C SER A 136 0.12 20.85 110.11
N CYS A 137 -0.17 21.62 111.17
CA CYS A 137 0.23 21.26 112.53
C CYS A 137 -0.99 20.74 113.30
N SER A 138 -0.86 19.58 113.95
CA SER A 138 -1.87 19.09 114.89
C SER A 138 -1.24 18.21 115.95
N GLY A 139 -1.48 18.50 117.23
CA GLY A 139 -0.98 17.66 118.33
C GLY A 139 0.55 17.66 118.38
N ASP A 140 1.15 18.85 118.35
CA ASP A 140 2.58 19.09 118.45
C ASP A 140 3.44 18.42 117.34
N THR A 141 2.81 17.94 116.27
CA THR A 141 3.48 17.31 115.13
C THR A 141 3.07 17.91 113.79
N CYS A 142 4.04 18.05 112.90
CA CYS A 142 3.86 18.55 111.55
C CYS A 142 3.45 17.40 110.61
N HIS A 143 2.38 17.58 109.85
CA HIS A 143 1.80 16.59 108.94
C HIS A 143 1.68 17.13 107.52
N ILE A 144 1.52 16.23 106.55
CA ILE A 144 1.10 16.57 105.18
C ILE A 144 -0.42 16.71 105.17
N ALA A 145 -0.94 17.92 104.93
CA ALA A 145 -2.38 18.15 104.76
C ALA A 145 -2.88 17.71 103.38
N SER A 146 -2.07 17.97 102.36
CA SER A 146 -2.33 17.59 100.97
C SER A 146 -1.07 17.73 100.13
N CYS A 147 -0.83 16.83 99.18
CA CYS A 147 0.19 17.02 98.16
C CYS A 147 -0.19 18.12 97.17
N LYS A 148 0.82 18.82 96.63
CA LYS A 148 0.63 19.69 95.46
C LYS A 148 0.25 18.82 94.26
N SER A 149 -0.53 19.40 93.34
CA SER A 149 -0.92 18.73 92.10
C SER A 149 0.29 18.12 91.37
N GLY A 150 0.16 16.87 90.91
CA GLY A 150 1.23 16.14 90.23
C GLY A 150 2.25 15.45 91.15
N TRP A 151 2.06 15.50 92.48
CA TRP A 151 2.92 14.84 93.46
C TRP A 151 2.10 13.93 94.40
N GLY A 152 2.68 12.81 94.79
CA GLY A 152 2.10 11.87 95.76
C GLY A 152 3.08 11.52 96.88
N ASP A 153 2.53 11.26 98.08
CA ASP A 153 3.24 10.63 99.20
C ASP A 153 3.11 9.11 99.04
N CYS A 154 4.11 8.48 98.44
CA CYS A 154 4.04 7.09 98.01
C CYS A 154 4.60 6.11 99.04
N ASN A 155 5.43 6.60 99.96
CA ASN A 155 5.99 5.82 101.05
C ASN A 155 5.23 6.00 102.39
N GLY A 156 4.34 6.99 102.49
CA GLY A 156 3.52 7.30 103.67
C GLY A 156 4.30 7.99 104.79
N VAL A 157 5.43 8.63 104.47
CA VAL A 157 6.33 9.25 105.43
C VAL A 157 6.15 10.77 105.38
N ASP A 158 5.59 11.35 106.44
CA ASP A 158 5.42 12.80 106.51
C ASP A 158 6.75 13.56 106.38
N SER A 159 7.87 12.96 106.78
CA SER A 159 9.14 13.68 106.97
C SER A 159 9.83 14.15 105.69
N ASP A 160 9.66 13.46 104.57
CA ASP A 160 10.24 13.77 103.25
C ASP A 160 9.26 14.46 102.29
N GLY A 161 7.98 14.58 102.65
CA GLY A 161 6.98 15.29 101.85
C GLY A 161 6.39 14.42 100.73
N CYS A 162 5.78 15.04 99.72
CA CYS A 162 5.26 14.31 98.56
C CYS A 162 6.38 14.13 97.53
N GLU A 163 6.97 12.94 97.50
CA GLU A 163 8.29 12.65 96.97
C GLU A 163 8.27 12.17 95.51
N ASN A 164 7.16 11.58 95.06
CA ASN A 164 7.04 11.05 93.69
C ASN A 164 6.21 11.95 92.79
N SER A 165 6.69 12.13 91.55
CA SER A 165 5.92 12.76 90.48
C SER A 165 4.91 11.77 89.90
N LEU A 166 3.63 12.15 89.93
CA LEU A 166 2.52 11.39 89.37
C LEU A 166 2.43 11.48 87.83
N ASP A 167 3.35 12.21 87.21
CA ASP A 167 3.54 12.25 85.74
C ASP A 167 4.65 11.29 85.27
N SER A 168 5.20 10.48 86.19
CA SER A 168 6.21 9.48 85.84
C SER A 168 5.58 8.20 85.29
N LEU A 169 6.34 7.43 84.52
CA LEU A 169 5.90 6.11 84.05
C LEU A 169 5.75 5.08 85.19
N ALA A 170 6.32 5.33 86.36
CA ALA A 170 6.21 4.44 87.52
C ALA A 170 4.94 4.71 88.34
N ASP A 171 4.49 5.97 88.41
CA ASP A 171 3.45 6.44 89.32
C ASP A 171 2.34 7.23 88.59
N CYS A 172 1.98 6.82 87.38
CA CYS A 172 1.12 7.60 86.50
C CYS A 172 -0.30 7.79 87.05
N GLY A 173 -0.58 8.99 87.57
CA GLY A 173 -1.82 9.39 88.24
C GLY A 173 -2.02 8.83 89.65
N ALA A 174 -1.19 7.90 90.10
CA ALA A 174 -1.21 7.37 91.47
C ALA A 174 0.08 6.61 91.78
N CYS A 175 0.47 6.61 93.05
CA CYS A 175 1.59 5.83 93.56
C CYS A 175 1.51 4.35 93.16
N GLY A 176 2.59 3.82 92.58
CA GLY A 176 2.73 2.43 92.13
C GLY A 176 1.94 2.09 90.86
N ARG A 177 1.28 3.07 90.21
CA ARG A 177 0.52 2.84 88.98
C ARG A 177 1.44 2.96 87.77
N GLY A 178 2.13 1.86 87.48
CA GLY A 178 3.00 1.75 86.30
C GLY A 178 2.24 1.96 84.98
N CYS A 179 2.84 2.70 84.07
CA CYS A 179 2.33 3.00 82.74
C CYS A 179 3.12 2.21 81.70
N SER A 180 2.51 1.14 81.18
CA SER A 180 3.03 0.31 80.09
C SER A 180 1.91 0.00 79.11
N ARG A 181 2.23 -0.03 77.81
CA ARG A 181 1.30 -0.28 76.72
C ARG A 181 1.86 -1.37 75.81
N ASP A 182 1.04 -2.37 75.49
CA ASP A 182 1.48 -3.49 74.65
C ASP A 182 1.86 -2.99 73.25
N ASN A 183 3.00 -3.47 72.75
CA ASN A 183 3.59 -3.07 71.47
C ASN A 183 3.73 -1.55 71.26
N ALA A 184 3.90 -0.77 72.33
CA ALA A 184 3.99 0.68 72.26
C ALA A 184 4.95 1.27 73.29
N THR A 185 5.41 2.49 73.00
CA THR A 185 6.04 3.37 73.98
C THR A 185 4.95 4.11 74.73
N ALA A 186 4.88 3.93 76.05
CA ALA A 186 3.91 4.59 76.90
C ALA A 186 4.37 6.00 77.33
N SER A 187 3.42 6.90 77.62
CA SER A 187 3.65 8.23 78.20
C SER A 187 2.60 8.50 79.28
N CYS A 188 2.94 9.28 80.30
CA CYS A 188 1.98 9.73 81.30
C CYS A 188 1.65 11.20 81.11
N ALA A 189 0.36 11.56 81.09
CA ALA A 189 -0.09 12.94 81.12
C ALA A 189 -1.41 13.06 81.89
N GLY A 190 -1.44 13.91 82.93
CA GLY A 190 -2.68 14.28 83.61
C GLY A 190 -3.48 13.08 84.13
N ASP A 191 -2.79 12.19 84.86
CA ASP A 191 -3.33 10.98 85.50
C ASP A 191 -3.71 9.82 84.57
N TYR A 192 -3.41 9.93 83.27
CA TYR A 192 -3.69 8.89 82.28
C TYR A 192 -2.43 8.42 81.55
N CYS A 193 -2.36 7.10 81.34
CA CYS A 193 -1.29 6.45 80.60
C CYS A 193 -1.63 6.41 79.10
N HIS A 194 -0.97 7.22 78.30
CA HIS A 194 -1.18 7.33 76.86
C HIS A 194 -0.20 6.47 76.05
N ILE A 195 -0.58 6.14 74.82
CA ILE A 195 0.36 5.66 73.80
C ILE A 195 1.12 6.88 73.24
N ALA A 196 2.44 6.93 73.46
CA ALA A 196 3.30 7.96 72.88
C ALA A 196 3.58 7.66 71.40
N SER A 197 3.83 6.38 71.10
CA SER A 197 4.07 5.89 69.74
C SER A 197 3.98 4.36 69.72
N CYS A 198 3.42 3.78 68.66
CA CYS A 198 3.49 2.34 68.45
C CYS A 198 4.91 1.88 68.09
N ASN A 199 5.24 0.63 68.47
CA ASN A 199 6.44 -0.03 67.98
C ASN A 199 6.35 -0.24 66.47
N SER A 200 7.50 -0.30 65.79
CA SER A 200 7.54 -0.53 64.34
C SER A 200 6.75 -1.79 63.95
N GLY A 201 5.88 -1.65 62.94
CA GLY A 201 5.00 -2.72 62.46
C GLY A 201 3.71 -2.92 63.26
N TRP A 202 3.43 -2.08 64.26
CA TRP A 202 2.17 -2.11 65.03
C TRP A 202 1.43 -0.78 64.89
N GLY A 203 0.10 -0.84 64.96
CA GLY A 203 -0.78 0.33 64.92
C GLY A 203 -1.90 0.22 65.95
N ASP A 204 -2.28 1.37 66.51
CA ASP A 204 -3.50 1.58 67.28
C ASP A 204 -4.63 1.89 66.30
N CYS A 205 -5.42 0.88 65.95
CA CYS A 205 -6.41 0.97 64.89
C CYS A 205 -7.83 1.21 65.41
N ASN A 206 -8.06 1.04 66.72
CA ASN A 206 -9.31 1.34 67.38
C ASN A 206 -9.30 2.69 68.15
N GLY A 207 -8.12 3.29 68.34
CA GLY A 207 -7.92 4.56 69.03
C GLY A 207 -8.01 4.45 70.55
N VAL A 208 -7.78 3.26 71.11
CA VAL A 208 -7.96 2.96 72.52
C VAL A 208 -6.60 2.73 73.17
N ASP A 209 -6.18 3.69 73.99
CA ASP A 209 -4.89 3.60 74.71
C ASP A 209 -4.80 2.36 75.62
N SER A 210 -5.91 1.78 76.07
CA SER A 210 -5.90 0.72 77.11
C SER A 210 -5.39 -0.64 76.66
N ASP A 211 -5.54 -1.00 75.39
CA ASP A 211 -5.13 -2.27 74.79
C ASP A 211 -3.85 -2.17 73.95
N GLY A 212 -3.20 -1.00 73.94
CA GLY A 212 -1.92 -0.78 73.28
C GLY A 212 -2.05 -0.69 71.76
N CYS A 213 -0.96 -0.94 71.04
CA CYS A 213 -1.00 -1.04 69.59
C CYS A 213 -1.29 -2.50 69.21
N GLU A 214 -2.57 -2.77 68.96
CA GLU A 214 -3.17 -4.10 68.91
C GLU A 214 -3.04 -4.78 67.55
N THR A 215 -2.77 -4.02 66.49
CA THR A 215 -2.78 -4.53 65.12
C THR A 215 -1.39 -4.64 64.52
N ASN A 216 -1.01 -5.84 64.08
CA ASN A 216 0.24 -6.06 63.34
C ASN A 216 0.06 -5.63 61.88
N LEU A 217 0.63 -4.48 61.53
CA LEU A 217 0.55 -3.87 60.21
C LEU A 217 1.36 -4.62 59.15
N ASN A 218 2.25 -5.54 59.54
CA ASN A 218 3.09 -6.27 58.60
C ASN A 218 2.43 -7.52 58.02
N THR A 219 1.44 -8.07 58.69
CA THR A 219 0.84 -9.38 58.34
C THR A 219 -0.68 -9.37 58.30
N THR A 220 -1.33 -8.38 58.91
CA THR A 220 -2.80 -8.32 58.96
C THR A 220 -3.37 -7.75 57.66
N SER A 221 -4.03 -8.58 56.85
CA SER A 221 -4.56 -8.20 55.53
C SER A 221 -5.51 -7.01 55.53
N ASN A 222 -6.22 -6.74 56.63
CA ASN A 222 -7.16 -5.61 56.72
C ASN A 222 -6.53 -4.29 57.23
N HIS A 223 -5.25 -4.32 57.61
CA HIS A 223 -4.52 -3.18 58.17
C HIS A 223 -3.07 -3.17 57.67
N CYS A 224 -2.85 -3.50 56.39
CA CYS A 224 -1.52 -3.69 55.84
C CYS A 224 -0.80 -2.35 55.66
N GLY A 225 0.29 -2.15 56.38
CA GLY A 225 1.08 -0.90 56.38
C GLY A 225 0.44 0.27 57.13
N SER A 226 -0.89 0.32 57.24
CA SER A 226 -1.62 1.31 58.04
C SER A 226 -3.00 0.81 58.46
N CYS A 227 -3.56 1.40 59.51
CA CYS A 227 -4.87 1.05 60.02
C CYS A 227 -5.97 1.21 58.97
N GLY A 228 -6.72 0.13 58.72
CA GLY A 228 -7.83 0.12 57.77
C GLY A 228 -7.41 -0.06 56.30
N PHE A 229 -6.12 -0.14 55.99
CA PHE A 229 -5.65 -0.42 54.63
C PHE A 229 -5.77 -1.92 54.31
N ARG A 230 -6.66 -2.26 53.38
CA ARG A 230 -7.02 -3.66 53.10
C ARG A 230 -6.37 -4.14 51.81
N CYS A 231 -5.71 -5.29 51.88
CA CYS A 231 -5.38 -6.10 50.72
C CYS A 231 -6.64 -6.90 50.36
N ASN A 232 -7.33 -6.52 49.29
CA ASN A 232 -8.58 -7.17 48.88
C ASN A 232 -8.32 -8.50 48.15
N GLN A 233 -9.11 -8.83 47.14
CA GLN A 233 -9.19 -10.17 46.59
C GLN A 233 -7.84 -10.63 46.01
N ASN A 234 -7.49 -11.91 46.21
CA ASN A 234 -6.23 -12.51 45.75
C ASN A 234 -4.94 -11.81 46.24
N ALA A 235 -5.00 -10.96 47.26
CA ALA A 235 -3.85 -10.30 47.86
C ALA A 235 -3.62 -10.72 49.32
N THR A 236 -2.37 -10.66 49.77
CA THR A 236 -1.96 -10.93 51.15
C THR A 236 -1.07 -9.82 51.67
N CYS A 237 -1.09 -9.57 52.98
CA CYS A 237 -0.16 -8.62 53.59
C CYS A 237 1.14 -9.31 53.97
N SER A 238 2.26 -8.74 53.51
CA SER A 238 3.59 -9.27 53.79
C SER A 238 4.56 -8.11 53.94
N SER A 239 5.17 -8.01 55.13
CA SER A 239 6.11 -6.93 55.49
C SER A 239 5.52 -5.51 55.34
N GLY A 240 4.22 -5.37 55.55
CA GLY A 240 3.55 -4.06 55.56
C GLY A 240 3.12 -3.57 54.18
N THR A 241 3.27 -4.40 53.15
CA THR A 241 2.77 -4.12 51.81
C THR A 241 1.86 -5.25 51.34
N CYS A 242 0.84 -4.89 50.56
CA CYS A 242 0.03 -5.90 49.90
C CYS A 242 0.85 -6.54 48.77
N GLN A 243 0.75 -7.87 48.68
CA GLN A 243 1.38 -8.67 47.64
C GLN A 243 0.31 -9.59 47.03
N CYS A 244 0.26 -9.64 45.70
CA CYS A 244 -0.64 -10.54 45.00
C CYS A 244 -0.23 -12.00 45.19
N THR A 245 -1.23 -12.86 45.34
CA THR A 245 -1.05 -14.31 45.37
C THR A 245 -0.96 -14.81 43.94
N SER A 246 0.13 -15.47 43.58
CA SER A 246 0.28 -16.09 42.25
C SER A 246 -0.93 -17.00 41.94
N PRO A 247 -1.53 -16.92 40.74
CA PRO A 247 -1.08 -16.22 39.53
C PRO A 247 -1.63 -14.80 39.31
N TYR A 248 -2.24 -14.17 40.32
CA TYR A 248 -2.95 -12.90 40.13
C TYR A 248 -2.01 -11.69 40.17
N GLY A 249 -2.35 -10.64 39.42
CA GLY A 249 -1.68 -9.35 39.38
C GLY A 249 -2.65 -8.20 39.64
N ASN A 250 -2.12 -7.10 40.18
CA ASN A 250 -2.81 -5.81 40.34
C ASN A 250 -2.28 -4.88 39.26
N CYS A 251 -3.04 -4.73 38.18
CA CYS A 251 -2.56 -4.07 36.96
C CYS A 251 -2.95 -2.61 36.82
N ASP A 252 -3.89 -2.14 37.66
CA ASP A 252 -4.28 -0.73 37.75
C ASP A 252 -3.58 0.02 38.91
N GLY A 253 -2.87 -0.71 39.78
CA GLY A 253 -2.18 -0.18 40.96
C GLY A 253 -3.09 0.10 42.15
N VAL A 254 -4.35 -0.35 42.12
CA VAL A 254 -5.36 -0.02 43.12
C VAL A 254 -5.62 -1.22 44.03
N TRP A 255 -5.38 -1.06 45.35
CA TRP A 255 -5.55 -2.17 46.29
C TRP A 255 -7.00 -2.35 46.78
N SER A 256 -7.92 -1.46 46.41
CA SER A 256 -9.32 -1.47 46.89
C SER A 256 -10.17 -2.60 46.30
N ASP A 257 -9.79 -3.13 45.15
CA ASP A 257 -10.37 -4.26 44.45
C ASP A 257 -9.48 -5.52 44.53
N GLY A 258 -8.17 -5.35 44.72
CA GLY A 258 -7.25 -6.45 45.03
C GLY A 258 -6.26 -6.74 43.90
N CYS A 259 -6.22 -8.00 43.47
CA CYS A 259 -5.47 -8.47 42.30
C CYS A 259 -6.44 -9.22 41.38
N GLU A 260 -6.90 -8.53 40.35
CA GLU A 260 -8.09 -8.86 39.55
C GLU A 260 -7.73 -9.76 38.37
N VAL A 261 -6.48 -9.68 37.93
CA VAL A 261 -6.05 -10.21 36.65
C VAL A 261 -5.31 -11.52 36.85
N ASN A 262 -5.76 -12.57 36.18
CA ASN A 262 -5.04 -13.84 36.15
C ASN A 262 -3.97 -13.82 35.05
N LEU A 263 -2.72 -13.57 35.43
CA LEU A 263 -1.60 -13.41 34.49
C LEU A 263 -1.27 -14.68 33.69
N LEU A 264 -1.86 -15.84 34.03
CA LEU A 264 -1.64 -17.08 33.26
C LEU A 264 -2.69 -17.33 32.16
N ALA A 265 -3.79 -16.58 32.18
CA ALA A 265 -4.95 -16.86 31.32
C ALA A 265 -5.58 -15.60 30.69
N ASP A 266 -5.33 -14.41 31.23
CA ASP A 266 -5.85 -13.17 30.68
C ASP A 266 -5.04 -12.72 29.44
N PRO A 267 -5.65 -12.64 28.24
CA PRO A 267 -4.94 -12.21 27.03
C PRO A 267 -4.47 -10.76 27.04
N ALA A 268 -5.13 -9.87 27.80
CA ALA A 268 -4.74 -8.47 27.86
C ALA A 268 -3.58 -8.20 28.85
N HIS A 269 -3.21 -9.21 29.65
CA HIS A 269 -2.22 -9.11 30.72
C HIS A 269 -1.46 -10.43 30.90
N CYS A 270 -0.99 -11.02 29.80
CA CYS A 270 -0.43 -12.36 29.78
C CYS A 270 1.03 -12.38 30.25
N GLY A 271 1.30 -13.00 31.39
CA GLY A 271 2.63 -13.08 32.01
C GLY A 271 2.96 -11.87 32.88
N ASP A 272 2.52 -10.67 32.49
CA ASP A 272 2.60 -9.44 33.27
C ASP A 272 1.43 -8.47 32.98
N CYS A 273 1.35 -7.40 33.75
CA CYS A 273 0.25 -6.43 33.68
C CYS A 273 0.20 -5.55 32.42
N PHE A 274 1.17 -5.63 31.52
CA PHE A 274 1.23 -4.76 30.35
C PHE A 274 1.41 -5.53 29.05
N THR A 275 1.39 -6.87 29.11
CA THR A 275 1.51 -7.75 27.95
C THR A 275 0.13 -8.09 27.41
N ASP A 276 -0.34 -7.28 26.47
CA ASP A 276 -1.51 -7.57 25.66
C ASP A 276 -1.09 -8.44 24.47
N CYS A 277 -1.68 -9.64 24.37
CA CYS A 277 -1.46 -10.57 23.27
C CYS A 277 -2.21 -10.16 21.99
N GLY A 278 -3.03 -9.10 22.01
CA GLY A 278 -3.74 -8.58 20.86
C GLY A 278 -4.84 -9.51 20.32
N PRO A 279 -5.47 -9.18 19.18
CA PRO A 279 -6.54 -9.98 18.59
C PRO A 279 -6.07 -11.36 18.08
N ASN A 280 -7.00 -12.32 18.02
CA ASN A 280 -6.79 -13.71 17.58
C ASN A 280 -5.71 -14.49 18.35
N SER A 281 -5.40 -14.05 19.57
CA SER A 281 -4.44 -14.68 20.46
C SER A 281 -5.14 -15.41 21.62
N VAL A 282 -4.36 -16.19 22.37
CA VAL A 282 -4.72 -16.82 23.62
C VAL A 282 -3.57 -16.66 24.61
N CYS A 283 -3.87 -16.44 25.88
CA CYS A 283 -2.88 -16.56 26.94
C CYS A 283 -2.91 -17.97 27.52
N SER A 284 -1.78 -18.67 27.47
CA SER A 284 -1.65 -20.01 28.04
C SER A 284 -0.37 -20.10 28.88
N SER A 285 -0.53 -20.30 30.18
CA SER A 285 0.58 -20.39 31.13
C SER A 285 1.47 -19.14 31.12
N GLY A 286 0.86 -17.96 30.96
CA GLY A 286 1.55 -16.67 30.98
C GLY A 286 2.40 -16.38 29.74
N ASN A 287 2.13 -17.09 28.64
CA ASN A 287 2.74 -16.81 27.34
C ASN A 287 1.64 -16.60 26.31
N CYS A 288 1.80 -15.57 25.48
CA CYS A 288 0.94 -15.35 24.33
C CYS A 288 1.14 -16.48 23.31
N GLY A 289 0.03 -16.97 22.78
CA GLY A 289 -0.02 -17.93 21.70
C GLY A 289 -1.11 -17.55 20.71
N CYS A 290 -1.07 -18.10 19.51
CA CYS A 290 -2.11 -17.85 18.53
C CYS A 290 -3.27 -18.85 18.65
N GLN A 291 -4.47 -18.37 18.36
CA GLN A 291 -5.61 -19.25 18.10
C GLN A 291 -5.32 -20.16 16.92
N GLN A 292 -6.05 -21.28 16.83
CA GLN A 292 -5.86 -22.24 15.74
C GLN A 292 -5.96 -21.53 14.38
N ASN A 293 -5.00 -21.80 13.50
CA ASN A 293 -4.88 -21.25 12.13
C ASN A 293 -4.39 -19.80 12.03
N TYR A 294 -4.22 -19.10 13.14
CA TYR A 294 -3.62 -17.77 13.15
C TYR A 294 -2.14 -17.86 13.51
N ALA A 295 -1.35 -16.90 13.01
CA ALA A 295 0.05 -16.77 13.33
C ALA A 295 0.43 -15.30 13.51
N ASN A 296 1.42 -15.08 14.37
CA ASN A 296 2.13 -13.83 14.52
C ASN A 296 3.39 -13.90 13.63
N CYS A 297 3.36 -13.24 12.48
CA CYS A 297 4.41 -13.37 11.48
C CYS A 297 5.44 -12.22 11.51
N ASP A 298 5.10 -11.10 12.13
CA ASP A 298 6.04 -9.99 12.39
C ASP A 298 6.77 -10.09 13.75
N ASN A 299 6.35 -11.03 14.61
CA ASN A 299 6.78 -11.21 16.01
C ASN A 299 6.45 -10.02 16.92
N ASP A 300 5.41 -9.25 16.60
CA ASP A 300 4.86 -8.18 17.42
C ASP A 300 3.53 -8.65 18.04
N TRP A 301 3.40 -8.61 19.37
CA TRP A 301 2.16 -9.02 20.03
C TRP A 301 1.11 -7.90 20.09
N SER A 302 1.50 -6.64 19.81
CA SER A 302 0.61 -5.48 19.94
C SER A 302 -0.55 -5.47 18.93
N ASN A 303 -0.38 -6.13 17.79
CA ASN A 303 -1.41 -6.36 16.76
C ASN A 303 -1.90 -7.82 16.74
N GLY A 304 -1.41 -8.66 17.65
CA GLY A 304 -1.86 -10.03 17.90
C GLY A 304 -1.38 -11.05 16.88
N CYS A 305 -2.24 -12.01 16.54
CA CYS A 305 -1.97 -12.97 15.47
C CYS A 305 -2.72 -12.51 14.22
N GLU A 306 -2.04 -11.70 13.43
CA GLU A 306 -2.55 -10.89 12.34
C GLU A 306 -2.83 -11.67 11.06
N VAL A 307 -2.19 -12.84 10.92
CA VAL A 307 -2.26 -13.65 9.71
C VAL A 307 -3.13 -14.89 9.91
N ASN A 308 -4.09 -15.13 9.02
CA ASN A 308 -4.79 -16.41 8.92
C ASN A 308 -4.12 -17.30 7.87
N LEU A 309 -3.38 -18.31 8.34
CA LEU A 309 -2.56 -19.20 7.52
C LEU A 309 -3.37 -20.05 6.52
N LEU A 310 -4.69 -20.14 6.64
CA LEU A 310 -5.51 -20.95 5.73
C LEU A 310 -5.90 -20.23 4.44
N ILE A 311 -5.86 -18.90 4.45
CA ILE A 311 -6.41 -18.05 3.38
C ILE A 311 -5.48 -16.92 2.97
N ASP A 312 -4.49 -16.56 3.78
CA ASP A 312 -3.55 -15.49 3.45
C ASP A 312 -2.53 -15.97 2.38
N PRO A 313 -2.48 -15.38 1.18
CA PRO A 313 -1.58 -15.81 0.11
C PRO A 313 -0.10 -15.48 0.37
N ALA A 314 0.20 -14.52 1.24
CA ALA A 314 1.58 -14.14 1.56
C ALA A 314 2.18 -15.00 2.69
N HIS A 315 1.34 -15.76 3.40
CA HIS A 315 1.73 -16.58 4.57
C HIS A 315 0.95 -17.90 4.60
N CYS A 316 0.82 -18.58 3.47
CA CYS A 316 -0.04 -19.75 3.34
C CYS A 316 0.57 -20.98 4.04
N GLY A 317 -0.09 -21.48 5.09
CA GLY A 317 0.35 -22.65 5.86
C GLY A 317 1.45 -22.36 6.89
N ASN A 318 2.33 -21.38 6.65
CA ASN A 318 3.26 -20.85 7.65
C ASN A 318 3.59 -19.37 7.40
N CYS A 319 4.22 -18.72 8.37
CA CYS A 319 4.78 -17.39 8.15
C CYS A 319 5.87 -17.43 7.07
N SER A 320 5.76 -16.50 6.12
CA SER A 320 6.67 -16.32 4.98
C SER A 320 6.49 -17.27 3.79
N THR A 321 5.50 -18.17 3.80
CA THR A 321 5.12 -18.89 2.56
C THR A 321 4.25 -17.98 1.69
N ASN A 322 4.92 -17.22 0.84
CA ASN A 322 4.27 -16.44 -0.19
C ASN A 322 3.99 -17.35 -1.41
N CYS A 323 2.72 -17.46 -1.80
CA CYS A 323 2.32 -18.25 -2.95
C CYS A 323 2.63 -17.56 -4.29
N GLY A 324 3.19 -16.35 -4.29
CA GLY A 324 3.55 -15.62 -5.50
C GLY A 324 2.34 -15.07 -6.28
N SER A 325 2.52 -14.79 -7.57
CA SER A 325 1.45 -14.22 -8.41
C SER A 325 0.52 -15.32 -8.95
N HIS A 326 -0.75 -14.96 -9.27
CA HIS A 326 -1.78 -15.86 -9.82
C HIS A 326 -2.06 -17.14 -9.01
N SER A 327 -1.78 -17.08 -7.72
CA SER A 327 -2.03 -18.16 -6.77
C SER A 327 -3.10 -17.78 -5.76
N VAL A 328 -3.58 -18.79 -5.05
CA VAL A 328 -4.55 -18.71 -3.96
C VAL A 328 -4.06 -19.58 -2.82
N CYS A 329 -4.30 -19.13 -1.58
CA CYS A 329 -4.12 -19.99 -0.42
C CYS A 329 -5.44 -20.70 -0.13
N ASN A 330 -5.44 -22.03 -0.24
CA ASN A 330 -6.61 -22.85 0.06
C ASN A 330 -6.25 -23.85 1.15
N SER A 331 -6.83 -23.65 2.34
CA SER A 331 -6.64 -24.54 3.50
C SER A 331 -5.17 -24.71 3.90
N GLY A 332 -4.37 -23.63 3.77
CA GLY A 332 -2.97 -23.62 4.17
C GLY A 332 -2.02 -24.28 3.18
N SER A 333 -2.46 -24.46 1.93
CA SER A 333 -1.60 -24.85 0.81
C SER A 333 -1.80 -23.90 -0.36
N CYS A 334 -0.68 -23.49 -0.97
CA CYS A 334 -0.71 -22.72 -2.19
C CYS A 334 -1.31 -23.57 -3.32
N GLY A 335 -2.14 -22.94 -4.14
CA GLY A 335 -2.69 -23.52 -5.35
C GLY A 335 -2.81 -22.45 -6.43
N CYS A 336 -2.89 -22.86 -7.69
CA CYS A 336 -3.07 -21.92 -8.78
C CYS A 336 -4.53 -21.49 -8.92
N GLN A 337 -4.72 -20.23 -9.33
CA GLN A 337 -6.00 -19.74 -9.81
C GLN A 337 -6.42 -20.54 -11.05
N ALA A 338 -7.73 -20.63 -11.31
CA ALA A 338 -8.23 -21.31 -12.49
C ALA A 338 -7.61 -20.72 -13.77
N GLY A 339 -7.04 -21.58 -14.62
CA GLY A 339 -6.36 -21.18 -15.85
C GLY A 339 -4.87 -20.83 -15.69
N TRP A 340 -4.26 -21.07 -14.53
CA TRP A 340 -2.82 -20.92 -14.31
C TRP A 340 -2.22 -22.21 -13.76
N ALA A 341 -0.93 -22.42 -14.03
CA ALA A 341 -0.15 -23.54 -13.51
C ALA A 341 1.23 -23.07 -13.03
N ASP A 342 1.72 -23.76 -11.99
CA ASP A 342 3.10 -23.71 -11.51
C ASP A 342 3.89 -24.81 -12.23
N CYS A 343 4.75 -24.43 -13.18
CA CYS A 343 5.44 -25.38 -14.05
C CYS A 343 6.87 -25.68 -13.60
N ASN A 344 7.42 -24.84 -12.74
CA ASN A 344 8.73 -25.03 -12.12
C ASN A 344 8.63 -25.70 -10.73
N TYR A 345 7.41 -25.91 -10.21
CA TYR A 345 7.09 -26.46 -8.88
C TYR A 345 7.64 -25.59 -7.73
N SER A 346 7.71 -24.28 -7.93
CA SER A 346 8.25 -23.29 -7.00
C SER A 346 7.26 -22.16 -6.76
N TRP A 347 6.84 -22.00 -5.51
CA TRP A 347 5.94 -20.91 -5.11
C TRP A 347 6.61 -19.53 -5.04
N SER A 348 7.93 -19.45 -5.23
CA SER A 348 8.70 -18.19 -5.13
C SER A 348 8.21 -17.08 -6.06
N ASP A 349 7.72 -17.46 -7.23
CA ASP A 349 7.24 -16.60 -8.30
C ASP A 349 5.76 -16.89 -8.63
N GLY A 350 5.16 -17.89 -7.98
CA GLY A 350 3.76 -18.27 -8.08
C GLY A 350 3.44 -19.02 -9.37
N CYS A 351 2.18 -18.98 -9.79
CA CYS A 351 1.76 -19.65 -11.01
C CYS A 351 2.07 -18.76 -12.21
N GLU A 352 3.19 -19.04 -12.84
CA GLU A 352 3.85 -18.25 -13.87
C GLU A 352 3.32 -18.53 -15.27
N THR A 353 2.64 -19.67 -15.45
CA THR A 353 2.24 -20.15 -16.77
C THR A 353 0.73 -20.09 -16.95
N PRO A 354 0.21 -19.27 -17.90
CA PRO A 354 -1.19 -19.31 -18.25
C PRO A 354 -1.53 -20.57 -19.05
N LEU A 355 -2.51 -21.32 -18.56
CA LEU A 355 -3.11 -22.45 -19.25
C LEU A 355 -4.10 -21.97 -20.32
N GLY A 356 -4.37 -22.82 -21.32
CA GLY A 356 -5.18 -22.44 -22.47
C GLY A 356 -4.39 -21.71 -23.56
N THR A 357 -3.07 -21.70 -23.47
CA THR A 357 -2.18 -21.22 -24.54
C THR A 357 -1.74 -22.39 -25.42
N ALA A 358 -1.30 -22.12 -26.65
CA ALA A 358 -0.85 -23.17 -27.57
C ALA A 358 0.32 -23.99 -27.01
N ASN A 359 1.15 -23.45 -26.10
CA ASN A 359 2.28 -24.17 -25.52
C ASN A 359 1.98 -24.83 -24.16
N ASN A 360 0.87 -24.48 -23.52
CA ASN A 360 0.46 -24.96 -22.20
C ASN A 360 -1.06 -25.15 -22.19
N CYS A 361 -1.56 -26.06 -23.03
CA CYS A 361 -2.99 -26.12 -23.32
C CYS A 361 -3.81 -26.57 -22.11
N GLN A 362 -3.52 -27.75 -21.57
CA GLN A 362 -4.19 -28.25 -20.37
C GLN A 362 -3.24 -28.39 -19.17
N ALA A 363 -1.94 -28.51 -19.43
CA ALA A 363 -0.91 -28.63 -18.42
C ALA A 363 0.38 -27.92 -18.86
N CYS A 364 1.35 -27.85 -17.95
CA CYS A 364 2.68 -27.35 -18.23
C CYS A 364 3.35 -28.14 -19.36
N ASN A 365 3.90 -27.43 -20.34
CA ASN A 365 4.56 -27.99 -21.52
C ASN A 365 3.65 -28.88 -22.39
N ASP A 366 2.34 -28.74 -22.24
CA ASP A 366 1.34 -29.39 -23.10
C ASP A 366 1.15 -28.56 -24.37
N SER A 367 2.12 -28.70 -25.29
CA SER A 367 2.12 -27.98 -26.56
C SER A 367 1.15 -28.59 -27.56
N CYS A 368 0.35 -27.74 -28.20
CA CYS A 368 -0.53 -28.07 -29.32
C CYS A 368 0.16 -28.07 -30.67
N ASP A 369 1.40 -27.59 -30.74
CA ASP A 369 2.21 -27.61 -31.95
C ASP A 369 2.44 -29.05 -32.42
N ASP A 370 1.84 -29.42 -33.55
CA ASP A 370 2.00 -30.72 -34.19
C ASP A 370 3.09 -30.73 -35.27
N GLY A 371 3.79 -29.61 -35.44
CA GLY A 371 4.84 -29.40 -36.43
C GLY A 371 4.32 -29.23 -37.85
N ASN A 372 3.00 -29.12 -38.08
CA ASN A 372 2.42 -28.91 -39.39
C ASN A 372 2.17 -27.42 -39.67
N PRO A 373 2.91 -26.78 -40.60
CA PRO A 373 2.70 -25.37 -40.92
C PRO A 373 1.33 -25.06 -41.56
N CYS A 374 0.60 -26.10 -41.98
CA CYS A 374 -0.73 -25.99 -42.58
C CYS A 374 -1.89 -26.11 -41.60
N THR A 375 -1.59 -26.12 -40.31
CA THR A 375 -2.59 -26.00 -39.26
C THR A 375 -2.28 -24.83 -38.34
N ASP A 376 -3.33 -24.16 -37.90
CA ASP A 376 -3.26 -23.20 -36.81
C ASP A 376 -3.54 -23.96 -35.51
N ASP A 377 -2.51 -24.08 -34.68
CA ASP A 377 -2.57 -24.83 -33.43
C ASP A 377 -3.14 -23.94 -32.33
N THR A 378 -4.34 -24.29 -31.89
CA THR A 378 -5.07 -23.53 -30.88
C THR A 378 -5.46 -24.43 -29.72
N CYS A 379 -5.37 -23.88 -28.52
CA CYS A 379 -5.94 -24.54 -27.35
C CYS A 379 -7.41 -24.12 -27.20
N SER A 380 -8.33 -25.09 -27.24
CA SER A 380 -9.77 -24.85 -27.13
C SER A 380 -10.28 -25.28 -25.76
N SER A 381 -10.86 -24.33 -25.02
CA SER A 381 -11.54 -24.59 -23.75
C SER A 381 -12.86 -25.35 -23.91
N TYR A 382 -13.42 -25.42 -25.12
CA TYR A 382 -14.70 -26.08 -25.41
C TYR A 382 -14.57 -27.58 -25.71
N SER A 383 -13.42 -28.03 -26.24
CA SER A 383 -13.23 -29.42 -26.72
C SER A 383 -12.23 -30.24 -25.92
N THR A 384 -11.89 -29.84 -24.69
CA THR A 384 -10.93 -30.53 -23.82
C THR A 384 -9.61 -30.86 -24.52
N GLY A 385 -8.92 -29.86 -25.10
CA GLY A 385 -7.53 -30.02 -25.55
C GLY A 385 -7.15 -29.25 -26.81
N CYS A 386 -6.04 -29.68 -27.42
CA CYS A 386 -5.48 -29.09 -28.64
C CYS A 386 -6.37 -29.28 -29.86
N ARG A 387 -6.41 -28.25 -30.70
CA ARG A 387 -7.17 -28.22 -31.95
C ARG A 387 -6.31 -27.59 -33.04
N ASN A 388 -6.10 -28.35 -34.11
CA ASN A 388 -5.25 -27.96 -35.23
C ASN A 388 -6.16 -27.68 -36.43
N GLU A 389 -6.41 -26.39 -36.71
CA GLU A 389 -7.33 -25.94 -37.78
C GLU A 389 -6.61 -25.79 -39.12
N PRO A 390 -7.08 -26.39 -40.22
CA PRO A 390 -6.49 -26.16 -41.54
C PRO A 390 -6.43 -24.67 -41.90
N ASN A 391 -5.25 -24.17 -42.23
CA ASN A 391 -5.04 -22.81 -42.72
C ASN A 391 -4.74 -22.79 -44.24
N SER A 392 -4.59 -21.59 -44.80
CA SER A 392 -4.28 -21.36 -46.21
C SER A 392 -2.99 -20.55 -46.41
N LEU A 393 -2.08 -20.62 -45.44
CA LEU A 393 -0.82 -19.87 -45.48
C LEU A 393 0.15 -20.47 -46.51
N PRO A 394 1.16 -19.68 -46.95
CA PRO A 394 2.27 -20.22 -47.72
C PRO A 394 3.01 -21.30 -46.92
N CYS A 395 3.39 -22.37 -47.59
CA CYS A 395 4.16 -23.46 -47.01
C CYS A 395 5.22 -23.91 -48.00
N ASN A 396 5.92 -25.02 -47.72
CA ASN A 396 6.81 -25.66 -48.67
C ASN A 396 6.53 -27.16 -48.62
N ASP A 397 6.15 -27.76 -49.74
CA ASP A 397 5.79 -29.19 -49.80
C ASP A 397 7.02 -30.10 -49.98
N GLY A 398 8.20 -29.50 -50.06
CA GLY A 398 9.48 -30.18 -50.27
C GLY A 398 9.71 -30.65 -51.70
N ASP A 399 8.77 -30.43 -52.62
CA ASP A 399 8.91 -30.78 -54.02
C ASP A 399 9.50 -29.59 -54.81
N PRO A 400 10.72 -29.70 -55.34
CA PRO A 400 11.33 -28.60 -56.10
C PRO A 400 10.67 -28.40 -57.49
N CYS A 401 9.78 -29.30 -57.90
CA CYS A 401 9.00 -29.23 -59.14
C CYS A 401 7.59 -28.67 -58.97
N THR A 402 7.26 -28.16 -57.80
CA THR A 402 6.07 -27.35 -57.57
C THR A 402 6.45 -25.88 -57.35
N VAL A 403 5.50 -24.99 -57.61
CA VAL A 403 5.61 -23.55 -57.33
C VAL A 403 4.33 -23.03 -56.69
N GLY A 404 4.46 -21.99 -55.88
CA GLY A 404 3.30 -21.35 -55.24
C GLY A 404 2.66 -22.21 -54.15
N ASP A 405 3.47 -22.99 -53.44
CA ASP A 405 3.04 -23.90 -52.37
C ASP A 405 2.21 -23.18 -51.32
N ALA A 406 1.01 -23.71 -51.10
CA ALA A 406 0.08 -23.17 -50.12
C ALA A 406 -0.65 -24.31 -49.41
N CYS A 407 -1.08 -24.01 -48.19
CA CYS A 407 -1.85 -24.95 -47.40
C CYS A 407 -3.27 -25.10 -47.97
N SER A 408 -3.70 -26.36 -48.11
CA SER A 408 -5.05 -26.70 -48.55
C SER A 408 -5.53 -27.94 -47.81
N ASN A 409 -6.57 -27.78 -46.98
CA ASN A 409 -7.15 -28.84 -46.13
C ASN A 409 -6.11 -29.52 -45.20
N GLY A 410 -5.20 -28.73 -44.61
CA GLY A 410 -4.24 -29.24 -43.61
C GLY A 410 -3.01 -29.93 -44.21
N SER A 411 -2.79 -29.80 -45.52
CA SER A 411 -1.60 -30.31 -46.20
C SER A 411 -1.01 -29.25 -47.12
N CYS A 412 0.31 -29.21 -47.19
CA CYS A 412 1.02 -28.33 -48.11
C CYS A 412 1.01 -28.90 -49.53
N LYS A 413 0.60 -28.10 -50.52
CA LYS A 413 0.60 -28.50 -51.94
C LYS A 413 0.91 -27.29 -52.82
N GLY A 414 1.81 -27.46 -53.79
CA GLY A 414 2.02 -26.49 -54.86
C GLY A 414 1.41 -26.87 -56.21
N PHE A 415 1.58 -25.99 -57.19
CA PHE A 415 1.19 -26.24 -58.57
C PHE A 415 2.39 -26.77 -59.37
N PRO A 416 2.19 -27.70 -60.33
CA PRO A 416 3.28 -28.19 -61.17
C PRO A 416 4.04 -27.04 -61.86
N LYS A 417 5.37 -27.05 -61.73
CA LYS A 417 6.25 -26.08 -62.37
C LYS A 417 6.18 -26.24 -63.89
N ASN A 418 5.83 -25.16 -64.58
CA ASN A 418 5.84 -25.17 -66.04
C ASN A 418 7.29 -25.17 -66.55
N CYS A 419 7.65 -26.22 -67.29
CA CYS A 419 8.96 -26.39 -67.91
C CYS A 419 8.90 -26.37 -69.44
N ASP A 420 7.77 -26.01 -70.05
CA ASP A 420 7.64 -25.89 -71.50
C ASP A 420 8.58 -24.80 -72.05
N ASP A 421 9.48 -25.14 -72.98
CA ASP A 421 10.40 -24.20 -73.63
C ASP A 421 9.88 -23.66 -74.98
N GLY A 422 8.69 -24.09 -75.39
CA GLY A 422 8.06 -23.72 -76.64
C GLY A 422 8.66 -24.39 -77.88
N ASN A 423 9.59 -25.34 -77.72
CA ASN A 423 10.12 -26.12 -78.83
C ASN A 423 9.31 -27.42 -79.00
N PRO A 424 8.58 -27.60 -80.12
CA PRO A 424 7.82 -28.84 -80.35
C PRO A 424 8.70 -30.08 -80.54
N CYS A 425 10.03 -29.92 -80.63
CA CYS A 425 11.00 -31.00 -80.77
C CYS A 425 11.70 -31.40 -79.47
N THR A 426 11.18 -31.00 -78.32
CA THR A 426 11.67 -31.39 -76.98
C THR A 426 10.54 -31.98 -76.13
N ASP A 427 10.90 -32.93 -75.28
CA ASP A 427 10.07 -33.35 -74.15
C ASP A 427 10.52 -32.54 -72.92
N ASP A 428 9.59 -31.80 -72.36
CA ASP A 428 9.84 -30.85 -71.26
C ASP A 428 9.41 -31.43 -69.93
N ASN A 429 10.38 -31.66 -69.05
CA ASN A 429 10.13 -32.21 -67.73
C ASN A 429 10.87 -31.43 -66.64
N CYS A 430 10.28 -31.40 -65.45
CA CYS A 430 10.99 -30.92 -64.28
C CYS A 430 11.76 -32.07 -63.62
N ASN A 431 13.04 -31.85 -63.28
CA ASN A 431 13.84 -32.84 -62.57
C ASN A 431 13.42 -32.90 -61.08
N PRO A 432 12.89 -34.03 -60.59
CA PRO A 432 12.30 -34.13 -59.25
C PRO A 432 13.31 -33.99 -58.11
N SER A 433 14.62 -34.07 -58.38
CA SER A 433 15.65 -33.95 -57.34
C SER A 433 16.14 -32.52 -57.11
N ASN A 434 15.95 -31.61 -58.07
CA ASN A 434 16.52 -30.26 -57.98
C ASN A 434 15.62 -29.16 -58.58
N GLY A 435 14.47 -29.50 -59.14
CA GLY A 435 13.51 -28.53 -59.67
C GLY A 435 13.94 -27.86 -60.97
N VAL A 436 15.02 -28.32 -61.60
CA VAL A 436 15.53 -27.74 -62.85
C VAL A 436 14.76 -28.32 -64.02
N CYS A 437 14.30 -27.44 -64.93
CA CYS A 437 13.68 -27.86 -66.17
C CYS A 437 14.72 -28.53 -67.08
N VAL A 438 14.38 -29.72 -67.57
CA VAL A 438 15.19 -30.50 -68.50
C VAL A 438 14.38 -30.70 -69.78
N HIS A 439 15.00 -30.40 -70.91
CA HIS A 439 14.39 -30.46 -72.24
C HIS A 439 15.17 -31.49 -73.04
N THR A 440 14.54 -32.62 -73.37
CA THR A 440 15.20 -33.70 -74.09
C THR A 440 14.71 -33.80 -75.52
N ASN A 441 15.62 -33.79 -76.49
CA ASN A 441 15.28 -33.86 -77.91
C ASN A 441 14.37 -35.05 -78.21
N ASN A 442 13.22 -34.78 -78.82
CA ASN A 442 12.25 -35.77 -79.26
C ASN A 442 12.10 -35.72 -80.79
N ASN A 443 12.67 -36.71 -81.48
CA ASN A 443 12.61 -36.80 -82.95
C ASN A 443 11.31 -37.47 -83.46
N SER A 444 10.38 -37.85 -82.56
CA SER A 444 9.13 -38.53 -82.93
C SER A 444 7.95 -37.57 -83.09
N LEU A 445 8.12 -36.30 -82.73
CA LEU A 445 7.08 -35.29 -82.81
C LEU A 445 7.05 -34.65 -84.21
N PRO A 446 5.85 -34.42 -84.79
CA PRO A 446 5.71 -33.59 -85.97
C PRO A 446 6.00 -32.13 -85.58
N CYS A 447 6.58 -31.38 -86.52
CA CYS A 447 6.87 -29.96 -86.34
C CYS A 447 6.71 -29.23 -87.67
N ASP A 448 6.80 -27.90 -87.66
CA ASP A 448 6.79 -27.03 -88.84
C ASP A 448 8.03 -26.13 -88.75
N ASP A 449 8.88 -26.12 -89.78
CA ASP A 449 10.12 -25.35 -89.78
C ASP A 449 9.91 -23.89 -90.27
N GLY A 450 8.67 -23.55 -90.63
CA GLY A 450 8.25 -22.23 -91.05
C GLY A 450 8.74 -21.83 -92.44
N ASN A 451 9.35 -22.75 -93.19
CA ASN A 451 9.91 -22.48 -94.51
C ASN A 451 8.99 -23.04 -95.60
N ALA A 452 8.39 -22.15 -96.39
CA ALA A 452 7.48 -22.52 -97.48
C ALA A 452 8.17 -23.25 -98.66
N CYS A 453 9.51 -23.35 -98.64
CA CYS A 453 10.32 -24.08 -99.60
C CYS A 453 10.70 -25.50 -99.14
N THR A 454 10.18 -25.95 -98.01
CA THR A 454 10.37 -27.29 -97.47
C THR A 454 9.04 -28.01 -97.32
N ASN A 455 9.07 -29.34 -97.32
CA ASN A 455 7.93 -30.18 -96.98
C ASN A 455 8.36 -31.35 -96.08
N ASN A 456 7.39 -32.04 -95.48
CA ASN A 456 7.63 -33.19 -94.59
C ASN A 456 8.53 -32.87 -93.39
N ASP A 457 8.27 -31.73 -92.75
CA ASP A 457 8.99 -31.22 -91.59
C ASP A 457 8.96 -32.22 -90.43
N ARG A 458 10.14 -32.50 -89.88
CA ARG A 458 10.34 -33.48 -88.81
C ARG A 458 11.38 -33.00 -87.83
N CYS A 459 11.20 -33.37 -86.57
CA CYS A 459 12.17 -33.08 -85.53
C CYS A 459 13.44 -33.90 -85.73
N SER A 460 14.57 -33.23 -85.81
CA SER A 460 15.89 -33.85 -85.95
C SER A 460 16.88 -33.16 -85.03
N ASN A 461 17.30 -33.86 -83.98
CA ASN A 461 18.28 -33.39 -82.99
C ASN A 461 17.89 -32.06 -82.31
N GLY A 462 16.60 -31.90 -81.97
CA GLY A 462 16.08 -30.73 -81.26
C GLY A 462 15.73 -29.53 -82.14
N SER A 463 15.88 -29.64 -83.46
CA SER A 463 15.43 -28.63 -84.43
C SER A 463 14.40 -29.22 -85.39
N CYS A 464 13.44 -28.39 -85.80
CA CYS A 464 12.53 -28.74 -86.88
C CYS A 464 13.21 -28.50 -88.25
N THR A 465 13.16 -29.50 -89.14
CA THR A 465 13.74 -29.42 -90.48
C THR A 465 12.88 -30.15 -91.50
N GLY A 466 12.65 -29.57 -92.69
CA GLY A 466 11.99 -30.21 -93.82
C GLY A 466 12.88 -30.50 -95.04
N ASP A 467 12.32 -31.24 -96.00
CA ASP A 467 12.95 -31.63 -97.27
C ASP A 467 12.66 -30.57 -98.37
N ALA A 468 13.66 -30.13 -99.14
CA ALA A 468 13.53 -29.00 -100.08
C ALA A 468 12.67 -29.30 -101.33
N ILE A 469 11.86 -28.33 -101.77
CA ILE A 469 11.02 -28.42 -102.98
C ILE A 469 11.70 -27.80 -104.22
N THR A 470 11.30 -28.23 -105.43
CA THR A 470 11.73 -27.64 -106.72
C THR A 470 10.65 -26.73 -107.29
N CYS A 471 11.04 -25.61 -107.90
CA CYS A 471 10.13 -24.57 -108.40
C CYS A 471 10.10 -24.42 -109.92
N ASP A 472 10.59 -25.39 -110.68
CA ASP A 472 10.60 -25.33 -112.16
C ASP A 472 9.17 -25.43 -112.74
N ASP A 473 8.71 -24.42 -113.51
CA ASP A 473 7.39 -24.42 -114.17
C ASP A 473 7.42 -24.87 -115.64
N GLY A 474 8.61 -25.14 -116.19
CA GLY A 474 8.80 -25.57 -117.57
C GLY A 474 8.57 -24.49 -118.63
N ASN A 475 8.38 -23.22 -118.26
CA ASN A 475 8.26 -22.11 -119.21
C ASN A 475 9.64 -21.48 -119.49
N PRO A 476 10.16 -21.54 -120.74
CA PRO A 476 11.46 -20.92 -121.05
C PRO A 476 11.46 -19.39 -120.92
N CYS A 477 10.28 -18.76 -120.85
CA CYS A 477 10.11 -17.32 -120.65
C CYS A 477 9.99 -16.90 -119.17
N THR A 478 10.25 -17.79 -118.20
CA THR A 478 10.33 -17.48 -116.77
C THR A 478 11.70 -17.88 -116.19
N ASN A 479 12.04 -17.30 -115.04
CA ASN A 479 13.15 -17.72 -114.18
C ASN A 479 12.57 -18.15 -112.84
N ASP A 480 12.84 -19.40 -112.45
CA ASP A 480 12.21 -20.04 -111.32
C ASP A 480 13.10 -20.03 -110.08
N THR A 481 12.58 -19.54 -108.96
CA THR A 481 13.29 -19.47 -107.68
C THR A 481 12.35 -19.78 -106.51
N CYS A 482 12.88 -20.29 -105.40
CA CYS A 482 12.08 -20.49 -104.18
C CYS A 482 12.40 -19.42 -103.14
N ASN A 483 11.38 -18.74 -102.65
CA ASN A 483 11.47 -17.78 -101.55
C ASN A 483 10.98 -18.44 -100.24
N PRO A 484 11.82 -18.57 -99.21
CA PRO A 484 11.48 -19.26 -97.96
C PRO A 484 10.20 -18.77 -97.26
N ALA A 485 9.78 -17.52 -97.49
CA ALA A 485 8.57 -16.96 -96.89
C ALA A 485 7.31 -17.11 -97.74
N THR A 486 7.44 -17.29 -99.06
CA THR A 486 6.29 -17.21 -100.00
C THR A 486 6.19 -18.38 -100.98
N GLY A 487 7.17 -19.30 -100.98
CA GLY A 487 7.21 -20.46 -101.85
C GLY A 487 7.80 -20.15 -103.23
N CYS A 488 7.38 -20.90 -104.24
CA CYS A 488 7.90 -20.78 -105.61
C CYS A 488 7.49 -19.46 -106.29
N VAL A 489 8.47 -18.84 -106.96
CA VAL A 489 8.33 -17.58 -107.70
C VAL A 489 8.89 -17.76 -109.11
N HIS A 490 8.07 -17.42 -110.12
CA HIS A 490 8.37 -17.55 -111.55
C HIS A 490 8.39 -16.17 -112.20
N ALA A 491 9.58 -15.61 -112.45
CA ALA A 491 9.72 -14.24 -112.95
C ALA A 491 9.90 -14.20 -114.47
N ASN A 492 9.02 -13.47 -115.18
CA ASN A 492 9.10 -13.31 -116.65
C ASN A 492 10.49 -12.82 -117.11
N ASN A 493 11.03 -13.42 -118.16
CA ASN A 493 12.29 -13.05 -118.80
C ASN A 493 12.06 -12.54 -120.24
N SER A 494 13.12 -12.02 -120.87
CA SER A 494 13.09 -11.47 -122.23
C SER A 494 14.02 -12.23 -123.19
N SER A 495 14.28 -13.51 -122.89
CA SER A 495 15.19 -14.34 -123.66
C SER A 495 14.64 -14.65 -125.06
N PRO A 496 15.49 -15.02 -126.03
CA PRO A 496 15.03 -15.60 -127.28
C PRO A 496 14.19 -16.85 -127.00
N CYS A 497 13.10 -16.99 -127.73
CA CYS A 497 12.22 -18.15 -127.69
C CYS A 497 11.76 -18.46 -129.11
N ASN A 498 10.88 -19.45 -129.27
CA ASN A 498 10.25 -19.77 -130.54
C ASN A 498 8.74 -19.87 -130.30
N ASP A 499 7.95 -19.09 -131.03
CA ASP A 499 6.48 -19.03 -130.85
C ASP A 499 5.74 -20.12 -131.66
N GLY A 500 6.47 -20.83 -132.52
CA GLY A 500 5.98 -21.91 -133.36
C GLY A 500 5.27 -21.45 -134.64
N ASP A 501 5.15 -20.14 -134.91
CA ASP A 501 4.53 -19.59 -136.13
C ASP A 501 5.58 -19.39 -137.23
N LEU A 502 5.34 -19.94 -138.42
CA LEU A 502 6.26 -19.87 -139.56
C LEU A 502 6.08 -18.60 -140.41
N CYS A 503 4.97 -17.88 -140.23
CA CYS A 503 4.71 -16.58 -140.85
C CYS A 503 5.12 -15.41 -139.93
N THR A 504 5.75 -15.68 -138.78
CA THR A 504 6.43 -14.70 -137.95
C THR A 504 7.96 -14.83 -138.06
N VAL A 505 8.68 -13.74 -137.79
CA VAL A 505 10.14 -13.75 -137.66
C VAL A 505 10.57 -12.97 -136.43
N GLY A 506 11.65 -13.44 -135.77
CA GLY A 506 12.34 -12.71 -134.71
C GLY A 506 11.78 -12.89 -133.30
N ASP A 507 11.27 -14.07 -132.95
CA ASP A 507 10.53 -14.32 -131.71
C ASP A 507 11.36 -14.13 -130.44
N LYS A 508 10.75 -13.47 -129.46
CA LYS A 508 11.35 -13.20 -128.14
C LYS A 508 10.28 -13.27 -127.05
N CYS A 509 10.72 -13.60 -125.84
CA CYS A 509 9.85 -13.57 -124.67
C CYS A 509 9.43 -12.13 -124.40
N ASN A 510 8.12 -11.91 -124.35
CA ASN A 510 7.53 -10.63 -123.99
C ASN A 510 6.32 -10.89 -123.10
N GLY A 511 6.35 -10.37 -121.87
CA GLY A 511 5.25 -10.55 -120.92
C GLY A 511 4.97 -12.00 -120.51
N GLY A 512 5.97 -12.89 -120.56
CA GLY A 512 5.83 -14.31 -120.20
C GLY A 512 5.37 -15.23 -121.33
N ALA A 513 5.15 -14.69 -122.54
CA ALA A 513 4.81 -15.43 -123.75
C ALA A 513 5.84 -15.19 -124.86
N CYS A 514 5.95 -16.15 -125.79
CA CYS A 514 6.80 -16.02 -126.97
C CYS A 514 6.02 -15.47 -128.16
N SER A 515 6.55 -14.47 -128.89
CA SER A 515 5.89 -13.90 -130.09
C SER A 515 6.88 -13.24 -131.07
N GLY A 516 6.64 -13.35 -132.39
CA GLY A 516 7.38 -12.69 -133.49
C GLY A 516 6.57 -11.69 -134.34
N SER A 517 7.18 -11.14 -135.41
CA SER A 517 6.57 -10.13 -136.31
C SER A 517 6.13 -10.71 -137.68
N PRO A 518 5.01 -10.26 -138.31
CA PRO A 518 4.48 -10.84 -139.56
C PRO A 518 5.43 -10.74 -140.77
N LYS A 519 5.44 -11.77 -141.61
CA LYS A 519 6.21 -11.88 -142.87
C LYS A 519 5.52 -11.15 -144.03
N ASP A 520 6.27 -10.35 -144.80
CA ASP A 520 5.78 -9.59 -145.98
C ASP A 520 5.83 -10.41 -147.28
N CYS A 521 4.76 -10.34 -148.10
CA CYS A 521 4.51 -11.23 -149.24
C CYS A 521 3.95 -10.56 -150.53
N THR A 522 4.08 -9.25 -150.74
CA THR A 522 3.44 -8.54 -151.89
C THR A 522 4.19 -8.66 -153.25
N ASP A 523 3.49 -8.74 -154.41
CA ASP A 523 4.06 -8.84 -155.78
C ASP A 523 3.80 -7.64 -156.72
N ASN A 524 2.93 -6.70 -156.33
CA ASN A 524 2.56 -5.48 -157.06
C ASN A 524 1.83 -5.67 -158.42
N ASN A 525 1.23 -6.83 -158.69
CA ASN A 525 0.37 -7.02 -159.87
C ASN A 525 -1.12 -6.79 -159.48
N PRO A 526 -1.85 -5.84 -160.11
CA PRO A 526 -3.25 -5.56 -159.76
C PRO A 526 -4.20 -6.70 -160.10
N CYS A 527 -3.81 -7.64 -160.97
CA CYS A 527 -4.58 -8.85 -161.26
C CYS A 527 -4.24 -10.02 -160.32
N THR A 528 -3.57 -9.81 -159.17
CA THR A 528 -3.28 -10.84 -158.14
C THR A 528 -3.53 -10.37 -156.69
N ASP A 529 -3.91 -11.31 -155.82
CA ASP A 529 -4.02 -11.13 -154.36
C ASP A 529 -2.88 -11.88 -153.62
N ASP A 530 -2.18 -11.21 -152.71
CA ASP A 530 -0.95 -11.69 -152.05
C ASP A 530 -1.16 -12.12 -150.58
N SER A 531 -0.63 -13.28 -150.17
CA SER A 531 -0.68 -13.73 -148.76
C SER A 531 0.46 -14.68 -148.34
N CYS A 532 0.73 -14.82 -147.03
CA CYS A 532 1.66 -15.83 -146.45
C CYS A 532 0.91 -17.13 -146.13
N ASN A 533 1.42 -18.27 -146.60
CA ASN A 533 0.89 -19.58 -146.30
C ASN A 533 1.34 -20.02 -144.89
N PRO A 534 0.43 -20.16 -143.91
CA PRO A 534 0.79 -20.53 -142.54
C PRO A 534 1.33 -21.96 -142.39
N ALA A 535 1.16 -22.84 -143.38
CA ALA A 535 1.63 -24.22 -143.30
C ALA A 535 3.14 -24.37 -143.55
N ASP A 536 3.73 -23.48 -144.35
CA ASP A 536 5.14 -23.55 -144.76
C ASP A 536 5.88 -22.20 -144.76
N GLY A 537 5.17 -21.11 -144.45
CA GLY A 537 5.70 -19.75 -144.44
C GLY A 537 6.01 -19.17 -145.83
N SER A 538 5.53 -19.77 -146.93
CA SER A 538 5.76 -19.27 -148.30
C SER A 538 4.77 -18.18 -148.72
N CYS A 539 5.16 -17.28 -149.63
CA CYS A 539 4.26 -16.27 -150.19
C CYS A 539 3.49 -16.83 -151.40
N VAL A 540 2.19 -16.56 -151.46
CA VAL A 540 1.29 -17.00 -152.54
C VAL A 540 0.59 -15.78 -153.17
N HIS A 541 0.49 -15.77 -154.51
CA HIS A 541 -0.08 -14.70 -155.33
C HIS A 541 -1.16 -15.28 -156.25
N ALA A 542 -2.45 -15.03 -155.97
CA ALA A 542 -3.57 -15.68 -156.66
C ALA A 542 -4.22 -14.76 -157.70
N PRO A 543 -4.39 -15.16 -158.98
CA PRO A 543 -5.01 -14.31 -160.00
C PRO A 543 -6.46 -13.94 -159.67
N ASN A 544 -6.83 -12.67 -159.89
CA ASN A 544 -8.19 -12.15 -159.70
C ASN A 544 -8.88 -11.83 -161.06
N THR A 545 -10.15 -11.45 -161.00
CA THR A 545 -11.00 -11.12 -162.17
C THR A 545 -11.47 -9.67 -162.16
N ASP A 546 -10.73 -8.80 -161.46
CA ASP A 546 -11.15 -7.42 -161.27
C ASP A 546 -11.06 -6.62 -162.58
N PRO A 547 -11.81 -5.51 -162.70
CA PRO A 547 -11.70 -4.62 -163.85
C PRO A 547 -10.27 -4.11 -163.99
N CYS A 548 -9.80 -4.10 -165.24
CA CYS A 548 -8.50 -3.56 -165.61
C CYS A 548 -8.66 -2.77 -166.91
N ASP A 549 -7.57 -2.24 -167.47
CA ASP A 549 -7.55 -1.51 -168.74
C ASP A 549 -6.44 -2.13 -169.61
N ASP A 550 -6.79 -2.62 -170.80
CA ASP A 550 -5.84 -3.27 -171.71
C ASP A 550 -5.17 -2.28 -172.70
N GLY A 551 -5.68 -1.05 -172.75
CA GLY A 551 -5.16 0.04 -173.55
C GLY A 551 -5.54 0.06 -175.04
N ASP A 552 -6.42 -0.83 -175.55
CA ASP A 552 -6.88 -0.82 -176.95
C ASP A 552 -8.19 0.00 -177.14
N PRO A 553 -8.20 1.09 -177.93
CA PRO A 553 -9.40 1.92 -178.11
C PRO A 553 -10.50 1.29 -178.99
N CYS A 554 -10.24 0.14 -179.63
CA CYS A 554 -11.23 -0.59 -180.42
C CYS A 554 -11.88 -1.76 -179.64
N THR A 555 -11.47 -1.98 -178.39
CA THR A 555 -12.14 -2.86 -177.43
C THR A 555 -13.01 -2.04 -176.48
N VAL A 556 -14.04 -2.69 -175.96
CA VAL A 556 -14.84 -2.20 -174.84
C VAL A 556 -14.86 -3.28 -173.78
N THR A 557 -15.00 -2.86 -172.52
CA THR A 557 -15.16 -3.72 -171.33
C THR A 557 -13.99 -4.66 -171.04
N ASP A 558 -12.89 -4.13 -170.49
CA ASP A 558 -11.67 -4.88 -170.15
C ASP A 558 -11.72 -5.48 -168.73
N THR A 559 -11.29 -6.74 -168.58
CA THR A 559 -11.32 -7.47 -167.31
C THR A 559 -10.11 -8.39 -167.13
N CYS A 560 -9.63 -8.56 -165.90
CA CYS A 560 -8.56 -9.49 -165.59
C CYS A 560 -9.06 -10.92 -165.86
N SER A 561 -8.29 -11.68 -166.64
CA SER A 561 -8.56 -13.06 -166.95
C SER A 561 -7.25 -13.83 -167.03
N GLY A 562 -7.09 -14.84 -166.16
CA GLY A 562 -5.86 -15.63 -166.07
C GLY A 562 -4.61 -14.81 -165.74
N GLY A 563 -4.75 -13.77 -164.91
CA GLY A 563 -3.66 -12.88 -164.49
C GLY A 563 -3.25 -11.83 -165.54
N ASN A 564 -3.98 -11.68 -166.65
CA ASN A 564 -3.74 -10.69 -167.69
C ASN A 564 -5.01 -9.86 -167.96
N CYS A 565 -4.88 -8.62 -168.42
CA CYS A 565 -6.02 -7.78 -168.80
C CYS A 565 -6.43 -7.97 -170.26
N ILE A 566 -7.72 -8.18 -170.55
CA ILE A 566 -8.25 -8.39 -171.92
C ILE A 566 -9.60 -7.67 -172.18
N GLY A 567 -9.80 -7.11 -173.39
CA GLY A 567 -11.03 -6.42 -173.86
C GLY A 567 -11.78 -7.06 -175.05
N SER A 568 -13.03 -6.63 -175.32
CA SER A 568 -13.92 -7.18 -176.39
C SER A 568 -14.12 -6.23 -177.59
N PRO A 569 -14.06 -6.68 -178.86
CA PRO A 569 -14.09 -5.79 -180.03
C PRO A 569 -15.46 -5.14 -180.35
N MET A 570 -15.45 -3.88 -180.81
CA MET A 570 -16.60 -3.08 -181.26
C MET A 570 -17.28 -3.60 -182.57
N THR A 571 -18.60 -3.46 -182.73
CA THR A 571 -19.39 -3.88 -183.93
C THR A 571 -19.89 -2.71 -184.80
N CYS A 572 -19.78 -2.82 -186.14
CA CYS A 572 -20.24 -1.83 -187.14
C CYS A 572 -21.28 -2.42 -188.13
N GLY A 573 -22.16 -1.58 -188.70
CA GLY A 573 -23.26 -1.99 -189.60
C GLY A 573 -22.83 -2.54 -190.97
N SER A 574 -23.78 -3.08 -191.75
CA SER A 574 -23.54 -3.75 -193.03
C SER A 574 -22.74 -2.86 -194.01
N ASN A 575 -21.63 -3.37 -194.54
CA ASN A 575 -20.71 -2.66 -195.43
C ASN A 575 -19.95 -1.47 -194.80
N ALA A 576 -19.71 -1.50 -193.47
CA ALA A 576 -18.83 -0.58 -192.72
C ALA A 576 -17.84 -1.31 -191.78
N SER A 577 -16.68 -0.71 -191.45
CA SER A 577 -15.69 -1.24 -190.48
C SER A 577 -15.19 -0.19 -189.48
N CYS A 578 -14.74 -0.62 -188.29
CA CYS A 578 -14.17 0.29 -187.27
C CYS A 578 -12.75 0.71 -187.62
N VAL A 579 -12.54 2.02 -187.77
CA VAL A 579 -11.23 2.64 -187.94
C VAL A 579 -11.14 3.78 -186.93
N ASN A 580 -10.11 3.75 -186.07
CA ASN A 580 -9.90 4.74 -184.99
C ASN A 580 -11.14 4.98 -184.11
N GLY A 581 -11.83 3.92 -183.71
CA GLY A 581 -12.98 4.00 -182.80
C GLY A 581 -14.27 4.54 -183.42
N GLN A 582 -14.37 4.66 -184.75
CA GLN A 582 -15.59 5.07 -185.48
C GLN A 582 -15.86 4.17 -186.70
N CYS A 583 -17.14 3.98 -187.06
CA CYS A 583 -17.55 3.13 -188.20
C CYS A 583 -17.67 3.94 -189.51
N GLU A 584 -17.04 3.48 -190.60
CA GLU A 584 -17.03 4.15 -191.93
C GLU A 584 -17.40 3.18 -193.09
N CYS A 585 -18.09 3.64 -194.17
CA CYS A 585 -18.52 2.83 -195.36
C CYS A 585 -17.34 2.42 -196.29
N ILE A 586 -17.48 1.29 -197.01
CA ILE A 586 -16.44 0.71 -197.90
C ILE A 586 -16.76 0.96 -199.41
N PRO A 587 -15.81 1.44 -200.26
CA PRO A 587 -16.05 1.71 -201.71
C PRO A 587 -16.44 0.47 -202.56
N PRO A 588 -17.24 0.61 -203.65
CA PRO A 588 -17.72 1.86 -204.26
C PRO A 588 -19.05 2.38 -203.66
N TYR A 589 -19.54 1.78 -202.58
CA TYR A 589 -20.79 2.19 -201.95
C TYR A 589 -20.59 3.52 -201.20
N GLY A 590 -21.38 4.53 -201.57
CA GLY A 590 -21.43 5.83 -200.92
C GLY A 590 -22.86 6.14 -200.48
N ASP A 591 -22.99 6.89 -199.39
CA ASP A 591 -24.27 7.41 -198.89
C ASP A 591 -24.56 8.75 -199.59
N CYS A 592 -25.53 8.76 -200.51
CA CYS A 592 -25.85 9.93 -201.32
C CYS A 592 -27.11 10.68 -200.81
N ASP A 593 -27.77 10.21 -199.73
CA ASP A 593 -28.95 10.86 -199.13
C ASP A 593 -28.80 11.22 -197.62
N GLY A 594 -27.73 10.74 -196.97
CA GLY A 594 -27.30 11.10 -195.62
C GLY A 594 -27.89 10.24 -194.50
N ASP A 595 -28.50 9.10 -194.81
CA ASP A 595 -29.18 8.24 -193.83
C ASP A 595 -28.27 7.17 -193.16
N LYS A 596 -26.99 7.12 -193.51
CA LYS A 596 -25.98 6.16 -193.04
C LYS A 596 -26.24 4.69 -193.42
N ASN A 597 -27.11 4.44 -194.40
CA ASN A 597 -27.24 3.14 -195.06
C ASN A 597 -26.60 3.22 -196.44
N CYS A 598 -25.53 2.47 -196.69
CA CYS A 598 -24.80 2.56 -197.96
C CYS A 598 -25.59 1.81 -199.11
N GLU A 599 -26.58 2.45 -199.77
CA GLU A 599 -27.41 1.91 -200.90
C GLU A 599 -27.61 2.92 -202.10
N CYS A 600 -27.98 2.48 -203.32
CA CYS A 600 -28.29 3.35 -204.50
C CYS A 600 -29.64 2.99 -205.18
N ASP A 601 -30.56 3.96 -205.33
CA ASP A 601 -31.92 3.86 -205.90
C ASP A 601 -32.03 4.39 -207.36
N MET A 602 -32.61 3.63 -208.29
CA MET A 602 -32.74 4.00 -209.71
C MET A 602 -33.87 5.01 -210.03
N THR A 603 -34.72 5.38 -209.07
CA THR A 603 -35.90 6.24 -209.35
C THR A 603 -35.62 7.76 -209.33
N THR A 604 -34.50 8.22 -208.75
CA THR A 604 -34.24 9.65 -208.47
C THR A 604 -33.21 10.35 -209.39
N GLN A 605 -32.81 9.74 -210.52
CA GLN A 605 -31.86 10.30 -211.51
C GLN A 605 -30.45 10.66 -211.00
N HIS A 606 -30.08 10.33 -209.76
CA HIS A 606 -28.77 10.65 -209.16
C HIS A 606 -27.64 9.66 -209.50
N CYS A 607 -27.84 8.69 -210.40
CA CYS A 607 -26.79 7.76 -210.82
C CYS A 607 -26.54 7.77 -212.34
N ASP A 608 -25.32 7.44 -212.76
CA ASP A 608 -24.97 7.13 -214.15
C ASP A 608 -25.26 5.66 -214.49
N SER A 609 -25.08 5.28 -215.76
CA SER A 609 -25.34 3.91 -216.24
C SER A 609 -24.41 2.84 -215.63
N ASN A 610 -23.44 3.24 -214.80
CA ASN A 610 -22.50 2.35 -214.11
C ASN A 610 -22.75 2.31 -212.58
N GLY A 611 -23.82 2.94 -212.08
CA GLY A 611 -24.17 2.91 -210.65
C GLY A 611 -23.33 3.84 -209.76
N ASN A 612 -22.62 4.81 -210.34
CA ASN A 612 -21.95 5.85 -209.56
C ASN A 612 -22.90 7.04 -209.35
N CYS A 613 -22.85 7.68 -208.18
CA CYS A 613 -23.55 8.94 -207.94
C CYS A 613 -23.07 10.01 -208.95
N LYS A 614 -24.01 10.74 -209.57
CA LYS A 614 -23.74 11.80 -210.55
C LYS A 614 -23.36 13.09 -209.84
N ASN A 615 -22.18 13.60 -210.18
CA ASN A 615 -21.59 14.82 -209.62
C ASN A 615 -22.49 16.05 -209.84
N ASN A 616 -22.65 16.84 -208.77
CA ASN A 616 -21.61 17.82 -208.47
C ASN A 616 -20.96 17.49 -207.14
#